data_AF-A0A2N6F2N2-F1
#
_entry.id   AF-A0A2N6F2N2-F1
#
_cell.length_a   1.000
_cell.length_b   1.000
_cell.length_c   1.000
_cell.angle_alpha   90.00
_cell.angle_beta   90.00
_cell.angle_gamma   90.00
#
_symmetry.space_group_name_H-M   'P 1'
#
loop_
_entity.id
_entity.type
_entity.pdbx_description
1 polymer ?
#
loop_
_entity_poly.entity_id
_entity_poly.type
_entity_poly.pdbx_seq_one_letter_code
_entity_poly.pdbx_strand_id
1 'polypeptide(L)'
;MFNTFGTIANTDKHFRYLGIIYKIIGWLGVAISGALFVSAFMDIYPFLSAANLELMRFAATSMLIVFIVLLISLGLLQFSRALNAKRKWATNIIGYLVGFILLFTPPIGKLLGAYTLWALVQHAKNA
;
A
#
# COMPACT_ATOMS: atom_id res chain seq x y z
N MET A 1 -20.93 -17.36 -29.28
CA MET A 1 -19.99 -16.25 -29.56
C MET A 1 -20.51 -14.91 -29.01
N PHE A 2 -21.01 -14.88 -27.78
CA PHE A 2 -21.54 -13.67 -27.13
C PHE A 2 -21.31 -13.79 -25.63
N ASN A 3 -20.46 -12.92 -25.07
CA ASN A 3 -20.40 -12.46 -23.66
C ASN A 3 -19.02 -11.93 -23.23
N THR A 4 -17.99 -11.94 -24.09
CA THR A 4 -16.66 -11.45 -23.71
C THR A 4 -16.61 -9.93 -23.48
N PHE A 5 -17.38 -9.13 -24.23
CA PHE A 5 -17.36 -7.67 -24.10
C PHE A 5 -17.94 -7.13 -22.78
N GLY A 6 -18.94 -7.80 -22.20
CA GLY A 6 -19.52 -7.40 -20.90
C GLY A 6 -18.58 -7.62 -19.72
N THR A 7 -17.83 -8.73 -19.74
CA THR A 7 -16.82 -9.06 -18.73
C THR A 7 -15.58 -8.16 -18.79
N ILE A 8 -15.12 -7.77 -19.99
CA ILE A 8 -13.94 -6.91 -20.14
C ILE A 8 -14.24 -5.49 -19.65
N ALA A 9 -15.41 -4.94 -20.00
CA ALA A 9 -15.84 -3.61 -19.53
C ALA A 9 -16.06 -3.57 -18.01
N ASN A 10 -16.49 -4.67 -17.39
CA ASN A 10 -16.58 -4.77 -15.93
C ASN A 10 -15.20 -4.84 -15.26
N THR A 11 -14.27 -5.62 -15.83
CA THR A 11 -12.92 -5.79 -15.29
C THR A 11 -12.18 -4.45 -15.22
N ASP A 12 -12.28 -3.61 -16.25
CA ASP A 12 -11.70 -2.26 -16.27
C ASP A 12 -12.26 -1.36 -15.15
N LYS A 13 -13.55 -1.48 -14.82
CA LYS A 13 -14.15 -0.76 -13.68
C LYS A 13 -13.59 -1.27 -12.35
N HIS A 14 -13.44 -2.57 -12.18
CA HIS A 14 -12.86 -3.16 -10.97
C HIS A 14 -11.41 -2.70 -10.73
N PHE A 15 -10.59 -2.62 -11.78
CA PHE A 15 -9.22 -2.09 -11.70
C PHE A 15 -9.19 -0.62 -11.30
N ARG A 16 -10.11 0.19 -11.83
CA ARG A 16 -10.25 1.61 -11.45
C ARG A 16 -10.68 1.75 -9.98
N TYR A 17 -11.61 0.92 -9.51
CA TYR A 17 -12.00 0.89 -8.10
C TYR A 17 -10.84 0.45 -7.19
N LEU A 18 -10.11 -0.60 -7.56
CA LEU A 18 -8.89 -1.01 -6.85
C LEU A 18 -7.89 0.13 -6.77
N GLY A 19 -7.62 0.80 -7.90
CA GLY A 19 -6.72 1.94 -7.98
C GLY A 19 -7.12 3.06 -7.02
N ILE A 20 -8.41 3.38 -6.93
CA ILE A 20 -8.93 4.39 -5.99
C ILE A 20 -8.72 3.93 -4.53
N ILE A 21 -9.05 2.68 -4.20
CA ILE A 21 -8.88 2.14 -2.85
C ILE A 21 -7.39 2.21 -2.43
N TYR A 22 -6.48 1.72 -3.27
CA TYR A 22 -5.04 1.78 -2.99
C TYR A 22 -4.50 3.21 -2.94
N LYS A 23 -5.08 4.14 -3.69
CA LYS A 23 -4.75 5.56 -3.60
C LYS A 23 -5.15 6.12 -2.23
N ILE A 24 -6.36 5.83 -1.78
CA ILE A 24 -6.87 6.29 -0.48
C ILE A 24 -6.04 5.70 0.66
N ILE A 25 -5.78 4.38 0.63
CA ILE A 25 -4.96 3.70 1.65
C ILE A 25 -3.52 4.25 1.63
N GLY A 26 -2.93 4.46 0.46
CA GLY A 26 -1.59 5.05 0.34
C GLY A 26 -1.51 6.46 0.92
N TRP A 27 -2.50 7.32 0.66
CA TRP A 27 -2.55 8.66 1.27
C TRP A 27 -2.80 8.63 2.78
N LEU A 28 -3.66 7.72 3.26
CA LEU A 28 -3.84 7.48 4.69
C LEU A 28 -2.53 7.06 5.34
N GLY A 29 -1.79 6.14 4.72
CA GLY A 29 -0.49 5.70 5.21
C GLY A 29 0.55 6.84 5.25
N VAL A 30 0.57 7.72 4.24
CA VAL A 30 1.41 8.93 4.25
C VAL A 30 1.00 9.87 5.39
N ALA A 31 -0.29 10.12 5.59
CA ALA A 31 -0.79 10.98 6.66
C ALA A 31 -0.46 10.42 8.05
N ILE A 32 -0.66 9.12 8.27
CA ILE A 32 -0.29 8.43 9.51
C ILE A 32 1.22 8.48 9.73
N SER A 33 2.03 8.24 8.69
CA SER A 33 3.49 8.35 8.79
C SER A 33 3.92 9.76 9.18
N GLY A 34 3.30 10.79 8.61
CA GLY A 34 3.54 12.18 8.97
C GLY A 34 3.17 12.47 10.44
N ALA A 35 2.01 11.99 10.90
CA ALA A 35 1.59 12.15 12.29
C ALA A 35 2.55 11.43 13.27
N LEU A 36 2.95 10.19 12.95
CA LEU A 36 3.93 9.44 13.75
C LEU A 36 5.30 10.11 13.74
N PHE A 37 5.72 10.68 12.61
CA PHE A 37 6.96 11.45 12.51
C PHE A 37 6.95 12.67 13.43
N VAL A 38 5.86 13.45 13.40
CA VAL A 38 5.71 14.62 14.28
C VAL A 38 5.68 14.20 15.74
N SER A 39 4.94 13.15 16.10
CA SER A 39 4.90 12.63 17.47
C SER A 39 6.29 12.20 17.93
N ALA A 40 6.97 11.36 17.16
CA ALA A 40 8.31 10.89 17.49
C ALA A 40 9.28 12.09 17.63
N PHE A 41 9.22 13.07 16.73
CA PHE A 41 10.08 14.24 16.80
C PHE A 41 9.82 15.09 18.06
N MET A 42 8.56 15.32 18.42
CA MET A 42 8.18 16.06 19.64
C MET A 42 8.61 15.33 20.91
N ASP A 43 8.56 13.99 20.92
CA ASP A 43 8.97 13.18 22.06
C ASP A 43 10.49 13.12 22.21
N ILE A 44 11.25 13.24 21.12
CA ILE A 44 12.72 13.13 21.11
C ILE A 44 13.40 14.50 21.30
N TYR A 45 12.78 15.58 20.82
CA TYR A 45 13.34 16.94 20.84
C TYR A 45 13.85 17.41 22.22
N PRO A 46 13.14 17.18 23.35
CA PRO A 46 13.61 17.60 24.67
C PRO A 46 14.84 16.82 25.16
N PHE A 47 15.09 15.63 24.61
CA PHE A 47 16.11 14.70 25.08
C PHE A 47 17.36 14.66 24.19
N LEU A 48 17.37 15.33 23.04
CA LEU A 48 18.57 15.48 22.19
C LEU A 48 19.72 16.22 22.90
N SER A 49 19.43 16.95 23.97
CA SER A 49 20.42 17.62 24.83
C SER A 49 20.97 16.72 25.95
N ALA A 50 20.26 15.65 26.31
CA ALA A 50 20.66 14.70 27.33
C ALA A 50 21.27 13.48 26.63
N ALA A 51 22.57 13.26 26.75
CA ALA A 51 23.30 12.15 26.13
C ALA A 51 22.90 10.78 26.75
N ASN A 52 21.63 10.39 26.62
CA ASN A 52 21.10 9.11 27.07
C ASN A 52 20.99 8.16 25.88
N LEU A 53 21.86 7.14 25.89
CA LEU A 53 21.98 6.14 24.83
C LEU A 53 20.67 5.35 24.59
N GLU A 54 19.86 5.12 25.64
CA GLU A 54 18.61 4.35 25.53
C GLU A 54 17.53 5.12 24.77
N LEU A 55 17.40 6.42 25.08
CA LEU A 55 16.49 7.33 24.37
C LEU A 55 16.88 7.48 22.89
N MET A 56 18.19 7.56 22.59
CA MET A 56 18.67 7.60 21.20
C MET A 56 18.35 6.30 20.43
N ARG A 57 18.43 5.13 21.07
CA ARG A 57 18.04 3.85 20.45
C ARG A 57 16.54 3.76 20.20
N PHE A 58 15.72 4.19 21.17
CA PHE A 58 14.28 4.24 21.02
C PHE A 58 13.87 5.17 19.86
N ALA A 59 14.46 6.37 19.82
CA ALA A 59 14.31 7.35 18.74
C ALA A 59 14.67 6.79 17.36
N ALA A 60 15.81 6.11 17.25
CA ALA A 60 16.24 5.51 15.98
C ALA A 60 15.26 4.41 15.54
N THR A 61 14.77 3.60 16.47
CA THR A 61 13.84 2.50 16.18
C THR A 61 12.48 3.03 15.75
N SER A 62 11.94 4.05 16.43
CA SER A 62 10.67 4.68 16.07
C SER A 62 10.74 5.36 14.70
N MET A 63 11.84 6.07 14.40
CA MET A 63 12.07 6.67 13.08
C MET A 63 12.20 5.62 11.97
N LEU A 64 12.83 4.47 12.25
CA LEU A 64 12.91 3.36 11.30
C LEU A 64 11.52 2.79 10.99
N ILE A 65 10.67 2.62 12.00
CA ILE A 65 9.28 2.17 11.81
C ILE A 65 8.51 3.17 10.94
N VAL A 66 8.60 4.47 11.23
CA VAL A 66 7.96 5.53 10.43
C VAL A 66 8.44 5.48 8.98
N PHE A 67 9.74 5.28 8.76
CA PHE A 67 10.33 5.18 7.43
C PHE A 67 9.80 3.96 6.66
N ILE A 68 9.68 2.79 7.32
CA ILE A 68 9.10 1.59 6.70
C ILE A 68 7.63 1.83 6.31
N VAL A 69 6.82 2.40 7.21
CA VAL A 69 5.40 2.69 6.92
C VAL A 69 5.27 3.66 5.74
N LEU A 70 6.14 4.66 5.67
CA LEU A 70 6.18 5.61 4.56
C LEU A 70 6.53 4.91 3.23
N LEU A 71 7.56 4.04 3.21
CA LEU A 71 7.94 3.27 2.02
C LEU A 71 6.80 2.37 1.53
N ILE A 72 6.11 1.68 2.44
CA ILE A 72 4.95 0.85 2.10
C ILE A 72 3.84 1.72 1.49
N SER A 73 3.57 2.88 2.10
CA SER A 73 2.54 3.82 1.64
C SER A 73 2.83 4.35 0.23
N LEU A 74 4.09 4.73 -0.04
CA LEU A 74 4.55 5.14 -1.36
C LEU A 74 4.45 3.99 -2.37
N GLY A 75 4.78 2.76 -1.97
CA GLY A 75 4.58 1.56 -2.79
C GLY A 75 3.13 1.36 -3.21
N LEU A 76 2.18 1.53 -2.29
CA LEU A 76 0.74 1.44 -2.57
C LEU A 76 0.26 2.54 -3.52
N LEU A 77 0.78 3.77 -3.39
CA LEU A 77 0.49 4.87 -4.31
C LEU A 77 1.03 4.60 -5.72
N GLN A 78 2.24 4.04 -5.82
CA GLN A 78 2.80 3.64 -7.12
C GLN A 78 2.03 2.46 -7.73
N PHE A 79 1.57 1.52 -6.92
CA PHE A 79 0.71 0.43 -7.37
C PHE A 79 -0.63 0.94 -7.92
N SER A 80 -1.26 1.89 -7.22
CA SER A 80 -2.47 2.58 -7.69
C SER A 80 -2.24 3.30 -9.04
N ARG A 81 -1.11 3.98 -9.19
CA ARG A 81 -0.73 4.60 -10.48
C ARG A 81 -0.52 3.56 -11.58
N ALA A 82 0.15 2.44 -11.28
CA ALA A 82 0.38 1.36 -12.25
C ALA A 82 -0.93 0.70 -12.71
N LEU A 83 -1.87 0.46 -11.78
CA LEU A 83 -3.22 -0.01 -12.05
C LEU A 83 -3.97 0.93 -13.02
N ASN A 84 -3.94 2.24 -12.77
CA ASN A 84 -4.63 3.23 -13.60
C ASN A 84 -3.94 3.47 -14.96
N ALA A 85 -2.62 3.33 -15.03
CA ALA A 85 -1.84 3.53 -16.26
C ALA A 85 -1.82 2.31 -17.20
N LYS A 86 -2.59 1.25 -16.90
CA LYS A 86 -2.64 -0.02 -17.67
C LYS A 86 -1.27 -0.64 -17.95
N ARG A 87 -0.26 -0.39 -17.11
CA ARG A 87 1.10 -0.94 -17.29
C ARG A 87 1.14 -2.41 -16.86
N LYS A 88 0.73 -3.31 -17.76
CA LYS A 88 0.54 -4.76 -17.55
C LYS A 88 1.66 -5.44 -16.72
N TRP A 89 2.92 -5.10 -16.96
CA TRP A 89 4.07 -5.74 -16.30
C TRP A 89 4.25 -5.35 -14.83
N ALA A 90 4.23 -4.04 -14.54
CA ALA A 90 4.41 -3.53 -13.17
C ALA A 90 3.21 -3.89 -12.28
N THR A 91 2.01 -3.88 -12.84
CA THR A 91 0.77 -4.20 -12.12
C THR A 91 0.70 -5.66 -11.70
N ASN A 92 1.19 -6.60 -12.51
CA ASN A 92 1.20 -8.02 -12.15
C ASN A 92 2.17 -8.30 -10.99
N ILE A 93 3.45 -7.94 -11.12
CA ILE A 93 4.47 -8.28 -10.11
C ILE A 93 4.17 -7.60 -8.76
N ILE A 94 3.91 -6.29 -8.79
CA ILE A 94 3.65 -5.51 -7.57
C ILE A 94 2.28 -5.92 -6.98
N GLY A 95 1.30 -6.21 -7.82
CA GLY A 95 -0.03 -6.60 -7.37
C GLY A 95 -0.08 -7.97 -6.71
N TYR A 96 0.66 -8.96 -7.22
CA TYR A 96 0.77 -10.26 -6.57
C TYR A 96 1.46 -10.16 -5.21
N LEU A 97 2.56 -9.38 -5.13
CA LEU A 97 3.25 -9.10 -3.87
C LEU A 97 2.32 -8.42 -2.85
N VAL A 98 1.67 -7.33 -3.26
CA VAL A 98 0.75 -6.57 -2.40
C VAL A 98 -0.43 -7.44 -1.96
N GLY A 99 -1.07 -8.16 -2.89
CA GLY A 99 -2.17 -9.06 -2.60
C GLY A 99 -1.80 -10.19 -1.64
N PHE A 100 -0.60 -10.78 -1.81
CA PHE A 100 -0.10 -11.84 -0.94
C PHE A 100 0.22 -11.32 0.47
N ILE A 101 0.88 -10.15 0.58
CA ILE A 101 1.17 -9.52 1.88
C ILE A 101 -0.13 -9.21 2.63
N LEU A 102 -1.14 -8.69 1.91
CA LEU A 102 -2.45 -8.35 2.48
C LEU A 102 -3.21 -9.57 3.04
N LEU A 103 -2.97 -10.79 2.53
CA LEU A 103 -3.57 -12.02 3.08
C LEU A 103 -3.13 -12.32 4.52
N PHE A 104 -1.98 -11.80 4.96
CA PHE A 104 -1.51 -11.97 6.34
C PHE A 104 -2.08 -10.92 7.30
N THR A 105 -2.83 -9.93 6.80
CA THR A 105 -3.38 -8.83 7.61
C THR A 105 -4.89 -8.98 7.80
N PRO A 106 -5.36 -9.61 8.90
CA PRO A 106 -6.80 -9.74 9.17
C PRO A 106 -7.40 -8.46 9.81
N PRO A 107 -8.71 -8.21 9.67
CA PRO A 107 -9.67 -8.87 8.76
C PRO A 107 -9.79 -8.18 7.39
N ILE A 108 -9.58 -6.86 7.33
CA ILE A 108 -9.79 -6.05 6.11
C ILE A 108 -8.72 -6.35 5.05
N GLY A 109 -7.48 -6.56 5.46
CA GLY A 109 -6.39 -6.86 4.54
C GLY A 109 -6.61 -8.17 3.79
N LYS A 110 -7.10 -9.23 4.46
CA LYS A 110 -7.44 -10.51 3.82
C LYS A 110 -8.45 -10.36 2.70
N LEU A 111 -9.54 -9.62 2.92
CA LEU A 111 -10.56 -9.37 1.90
C LEU A 111 -9.99 -8.56 0.73
N LEU A 112 -9.22 -7.51 1.02
CA LEU A 112 -8.58 -6.70 -0.01
C LEU A 112 -7.56 -7.51 -0.81
N GLY A 113 -6.74 -8.33 -0.15
CA GLY A 113 -5.72 -9.18 -0.77
C GLY A 113 -6.33 -10.23 -1.67
N ALA A 114 -7.36 -10.94 -1.19
CA ALA A 114 -8.10 -11.92 -1.99
C ALA A 114 -8.76 -11.27 -3.22
N TYR A 115 -9.40 -10.10 -3.04
CA TYR A 115 -10.02 -9.36 -4.14
C TYR A 115 -8.98 -8.84 -5.16
N THR A 116 -7.80 -8.42 -4.68
CA THR A 116 -6.69 -7.97 -5.53
C THR A 116 -6.12 -9.11 -6.35
N LEU A 117 -5.89 -10.27 -5.73
CA LEU A 117 -5.42 -11.48 -6.42
C LEU A 117 -6.44 -11.98 -7.44
N TRP A 118 -7.72 -12.01 -7.08
CA TRP A 118 -8.79 -12.38 -8.01
C TRP A 118 -8.83 -11.44 -9.22
N ALA A 119 -8.78 -10.12 -9.01
CA ALA A 119 -8.78 -9.14 -10.09
C ALA A 119 -7.56 -9.29 -11.03
N LEU A 120 -6.37 -9.55 -10.46
CA LEU A 120 -5.15 -9.79 -11.24
C LEU A 120 -5.22 -11.08 -12.06
N VAL A 121 -5.73 -12.17 -11.49
CA VAL A 121 -5.93 -13.44 -12.20
C VAL A 121 -6.92 -13.26 -13.35
N GLN A 122 -7.99 -12.51 -13.14
CA GLN A 122 -8.99 -12.26 -14.18
C GLN A 122 -8.45 -11.38 -15.32
N HIS A 123 -7.62 -10.39 -14.99
CA HIS A 123 -6.93 -9.59 -16.00
C HIS A 123 -5.89 -10.42 -16.77
N ALA A 124 -5.16 -11.31 -16.12
CA ALA A 124 -4.20 -12.20 -16.78
C ALA A 124 -4.88 -13.19 -17.75
N LYS A 125 -6.08 -13.68 -17.43
CA LYS A 125 -6.87 -14.57 -18.31
C LYS A 125 -7.45 -13.86 -19.54
N ASN A 126 -7.67 -12.55 -19.45
CA ASN A 126 -8.30 -11.74 -20.50
C ASN A 126 -7.29 -10.92 -21.34
N ALA A 127 -6.00 -11.02 -21.03
CA ALA A 127 -4.91 -10.26 -21.66
C ALA A 127 -4.16 -11.08 -22.70
#